data_AF-A0A539DZJ4-F1
#
_entry.id   AF-A0A539DZJ4-F1
#
_cell.length_a   1.000
_cell.length_b   1.000
_cell.length_c   1.000
_cell.angle_alpha   90.00
_cell.angle_beta   90.00
_cell.angle_gamma   90.00
#
_symmetry.space_group_name_H-M   'P 1'
#
loop_
_entity.id
_entity.type
_entity.pdbx_description
1 polymer ?
#
loop_
_entity_poly.entity_id
_entity_poly.type
_entity_poly.pdbx_seq_one_letter_code
_entity_poly.pdbx_strand_id
1 'polypeptide(L)' 'MRIYDISMMVEPGIPVWPGDSRFGFDWTMRMSGGDTVNVTRLTMSPHTGTHADSFFHVANDA' A
#
# COMPACT_ATOMS: atom_id res chain seq x y z
N MET A 1 -26.81 2.42 12.16
CA MET A 1 -25.48 2.67 12.76
C MET A 1 -24.60 3.31 11.70
N ARG A 2 -23.84 4.37 12.03
CA ARG A 2 -22.94 5.05 11.08
C ARG A 2 -21.52 4.50 11.26
N ILE A 3 -20.85 4.17 10.16
CA ILE A 3 -19.44 3.79 10.15
C ILE A 3 -18.61 5.04 9.82
N TYR A 4 -17.48 5.20 10.49
CA TYR A 4 -16.49 6.25 10.23
C TYR A 4 -15.23 5.60 9.70
N ASP A 5 -14.70 6.12 8.59
CA ASP A 5 -13.38 5.73 8.10
C ASP A 5 -12.30 6.47 8.90
N ILE A 6 -11.31 5.72 9.36
CA ILE A 6 -10.17 6.21 10.15
C ILE A 6 -8.84 5.86 9.47
N SER A 7 -8.90 5.44 8.21
CA SER A 7 -7.74 5.02 7.44
C SER A 7 -7.09 6.23 6.76
N MET A 8 -5.76 6.29 6.77
CA MET A 8 -5.04 7.28 5.97
C MET A 8 -5.13 6.93 4.49
N MET A 9 -5.28 7.94 3.64
CA MET A 9 -5.20 7.76 2.18
C MET A 9 -3.78 7.32 1.79
N VAL A 10 -3.67 6.23 1.03
CA VAL A 10 -2.40 5.72 0.52
C VAL A 10 -2.23 6.13 -0.94
N GLU A 11 -1.29 7.04 -1.19
CA GLU A 11 -1.02 7.59 -2.52
C GLU A 11 0.49 7.89 -2.70
N PRO A 12 0.98 8.03 -3.95
CA PRO A 12 2.36 8.40 -4.18
C PRO A 12 2.73 9.70 -3.47
N GLY A 13 3.75 9.66 -2.62
CA GLY A 13 4.16 10.80 -1.81
C GLY A 13 3.65 10.76 -0.37
N ILE A 14 2.85 9.77 0.02
CA ILE A 14 2.55 9.52 1.44
C ILE A 14 3.87 9.43 2.24
N PRO A 15 3.96 10.07 3.42
CA PRO A 15 5.11 9.92 4.28
C PRO A 15 5.35 8.45 4.65
N VAL A 16 6.60 8.02 4.56
CA VAL A 16 7.06 6.70 4.98
C VAL A 16 8.24 6.86 5.94
N TRP A 17 8.60 5.78 6.64
CA TRP A 17 9.78 5.80 7.51
C TRP A 17 11.05 6.14 6.69
N PRO A 18 11.96 6.99 7.19
CA PRO A 18 13.19 7.32 6.47
C PRO A 18 14.00 6.09 6.09
N GLY A 19 14.17 5.86 4.78
CA GLY A 19 14.90 4.71 4.23
C GLY A 19 14.03 3.49 3.88
N ASP A 20 12.74 3.49 4.20
CA ASP A 20 11.82 2.40 3.87
C ASP A 20 11.24 2.54 2.45
N SER A 21 10.60 1.46 1.97
CA SER A 21 9.98 1.35 0.65
C SER A 21 8.86 2.36 0.48
N ARG A 22 9.02 3.28 -0.48
CA ARG A 22 7.97 4.23 -0.87
C ARG A 22 6.80 3.50 -1.50
N PHE A 23 5.58 3.97 -1.23
CA PHE A 23 4.41 3.55 -1.99
C PHE A 23 4.53 3.96 -3.46
N GLY A 24 4.30 3.01 -4.35
CA GLY A 24 4.22 3.23 -5.78
C GLY A 24 3.35 2.16 -6.44
N PHE A 25 2.86 2.48 -7.64
CA PHE A 25 2.15 1.51 -8.46
C PHE A 25 2.52 1.66 -9.93
N ASP A 26 2.48 0.54 -10.63
CA ASP A 26 2.70 0.45 -12.07
C ASP A 26 1.51 -0.21 -12.73
N TRP A 27 1.13 0.23 -13.93
CA TRP A 27 0.09 -0.44 -14.71
C TRP A 27 0.65 -1.72 -15.32
N THR A 28 -0.03 -2.84 -15.05
CA THR A 28 0.25 -4.13 -15.73
C THR A 28 -0.73 -4.39 -16.87
N MET A 29 -1.93 -3.78 -16.81
CA MET A 29 -2.91 -3.72 -17.89
C MET A 29 -3.59 -2.35 -17.87
N ARG A 30 -3.90 -1.78 -19.03
CA ARG A 30 -4.58 -0.50 -19.13
C ARG A 30 -5.53 -0.46 -20.32
N MET A 31 -6.81 -0.19 -20.07
CA MET A 31 -7.84 -0.12 -21.10
C MET A 31 -7.55 0.95 -22.17
N SER A 32 -6.90 2.06 -21.79
CA SER A 32 -6.47 3.07 -22.75
C SER A 32 -5.41 2.56 -23.75
N GLY A 33 -4.74 1.45 -23.44
CA GLY A 33 -3.81 0.73 -24.32
C GLY A 33 -4.44 -0.45 -25.06
N GLY A 34 -5.75 -0.69 -24.93
CA GLY A 34 -6.48 -1.76 -25.61
C GLY A 34 -6.76 -3.01 -24.78
N ASP A 35 -6.33 -3.04 -23.51
CA ASP A 35 -6.71 -4.13 -22.60
C ASP A 35 -8.19 -4.09 -22.22
N THR A 36 -8.73 -5.19 -21.71
CA THR A 36 -10.14 -5.26 -21.29
C THR A 36 -10.39 -4.71 -19.89
N VAL A 37 -9.33 -4.56 -19.07
CA VAL A 37 -9.38 -4.09 -17.68
C VAL A 37 -8.16 -3.23 -17.33
N ASN A 38 -8.26 -2.46 -16.24
CA ASN A 38 -7.14 -1.74 -15.65
C ASN A 38 -6.62 -2.52 -14.44
N VAL A 39 -5.32 -2.86 -14.45
CA VAL A 39 -4.68 -3.62 -13.36
C VAL A 39 -3.37 -2.95 -12.98
N THR A 40 -3.13 -2.82 -11.68
CA THR A 40 -1.90 -2.25 -11.13
C THR A 40 -1.12 -3.27 -10.32
N ARG A 41 0.21 -3.25 -10.44
CA ARG A 41 1.12 -3.81 -9.44
C ARG A 41 1.44 -2.74 -8.41
N LEU A 42 1.25 -3.05 -7.13
CA LEU A 42 1.61 -2.17 -6.03
C LEU A 42 2.99 -2.55 -5.47
N THR A 43 3.75 -1.55 -5.03
CA THR A 43 4.99 -1.73 -4.26
C THR A 43 4.89 -0.84 -3.02
N MET A 44 5.01 -1.41 -1.83
CA MET A 44 4.90 -0.66 -0.57
C MET A 44 5.50 -1.42 0.61
N SER A 45 5.87 -0.70 1.66
CA SER A 45 6.07 -1.27 2.98
C SER A 45 4.72 -1.57 3.64
N PRO A 46 4.54 -2.72 4.33
CA PRO A 46 3.35 -3.00 5.15
C PRO A 46 3.13 -1.98 6.28
N HIS A 47 4.16 -1.21 6.63
CA HIS A 47 4.10 -0.16 7.65
C HIS A 47 3.73 1.22 7.08
N THR A 48 3.14 1.25 5.88
CA THR A 48 2.66 2.49 5.23
C THR A 48 1.20 2.74 5.54
N GLY A 49 0.84 3.95 5.98
CA GLY A 49 -0.55 4.30 6.25
C GLY A 49 -1.06 3.71 7.58
N THR A 50 -2.39 3.59 7.70
CA THR A 50 -3.01 2.90 8.83
C THR A 50 -2.78 1.39 8.67
N HIS A 51 -2.05 0.77 9.58
CA HIS A 51 -1.64 -0.64 9.52
C HIS A 51 -1.63 -1.29 10.92
N ALA A 52 -1.35 -2.59 10.95
CA ALA A 52 -1.15 -3.35 12.18
C ALA A 52 0.07 -4.25 12.05
N ASP A 53 0.92 -4.26 13.07
CA ASP A 53 2.11 -5.10 13.11
C ASP A 53 1.77 -6.52 13.55
N SER A 54 2.47 -7.49 12.97
CA SER A 54 2.54 -8.85 13.51
C SER A 54 3.70 -8.96 14.50
N PHE A 55 3.70 -9.98 15.36
CA PHE A 55 4.79 -10.20 16.32
C PHE A 55 6.17 -10.36 15.64
N PHE A 56 6.18 -10.96 14.44
CA PHE A 56 7.40 -11.15 13.66
C PHE A 56 8.07 -9.83 13.24
N HIS A 57 7.37 -8.70 13.27
CA HIS A 57 7.98 -7.39 13.02
C HIS A 57 9.12 -7.06 14.01
N VAL A 58 9.05 -7.58 15.24
CA VAL A 58 9.98 -7.22 16.32
C VAL A 58 10.71 -8.43 16.95
N ALA A 59 10.41 -9.65 16.51
CA ALA A 59 11.00 -10.88 17.03
C ALA A 59 11.11 -11.94 15.92
N ASN A 60 12.24 -12.67 15.90
CA ASN A 60 12.53 -13.63 14.83
C ASN A 60 11.84 -15.01 15.00
N ASP A 61 11.46 -15.37 16.22
CA ASP A 61 10.85 -16.67 16.54
C ASP A 61 9.44 -16.43 17.11
N ALA A 62 8.41 -16.92 16.42
CA ALA A 62 7.00 -16.83 16.80
C ALA A 62 6.51 -18.15 17.42
#